data_AF-A0A926IHF4-F1
#
_entry.id   AF-A0A926IHF4-F1
#
_cell.length_a   1.000
_cell.length_b   1.000
_cell.length_c   1.000
_cell.angle_alpha   90.00
_cell.angle_beta   90.00
_cell.angle_gamma   90.00
#
_symmetry.space_group_name_H-M   'P 1'
#
loop_
_entity.id
_entity.type
_entity.pdbx_description
1 polymer ?
#
loop_
_entity_poly.entity_id
_entity_poly.type
_entity_poly.pdbx_seq_one_letter_code
_entity_poly.pdbx_strand_id
1 'polypeptide(L)' 'MAKHYKKRPSEILSIDNDYLAYIFDKTALYLESEATDEKGNTNWNKIKWKDNKKGNNKELLEFIQNKR' A
#
# COMPACT_ATOMS: atom_id res chain seq x y z
N MET A 1 -3.66 -10.36 -2.43
CA MET A 1 -4.37 -9.79 -3.60
C MET A 1 -4.31 -10.71 -4.81
N ALA A 2 -3.12 -11.20 -5.20
CA ALA A 2 -2.97 -12.17 -6.29
C ALA A 2 -3.71 -13.51 -6.03
N LYS A 3 -3.80 -13.97 -4.77
CA LYS A 3 -4.57 -15.19 -4.41
C LYS A 3 -6.10 -15.02 -4.50
N HIS A 4 -6.62 -13.80 -4.30
CA HIS A 4 -8.06 -13.54 -4.31
C HIS A 4 -8.58 -13.19 -5.70
N TYR A 5 -7.84 -12.37 -6.44
CA TYR A 5 -8.29 -11.82 -7.73
C TYR A 5 -7.55 -12.39 -8.94
N LYS A 6 -6.49 -13.19 -8.75
CA LYS A 6 -5.61 -13.74 -9.80
C LYS A 6 -5.07 -12.67 -10.78
N LYS A 7 -5.02 -11.42 -10.33
CA LYS A 7 -4.54 -10.25 -11.07
C LYS A 7 -3.60 -9.44 -10.21
N ARG A 8 -2.68 -8.72 -10.85
CA ARG A 8 -1.81 -7.75 -10.19
C ARG A 8 -2.62 -6.52 -9.75
N PRO A 9 -2.29 -5.88 -8.63
CA PRO A 9 -2.94 -4.64 -8.19
C PRO A 9 -3.01 -3.56 -9.28
N SER A 10 -1.95 -3.38 -10.07
CA SER A 10 -1.87 -2.47 -11.21
C SER A 10 -2.87 -2.80 -12.32
N GLU A 11 -3.09 -4.10 -12.60
CA GLU A 11 -4.05 -4.59 -13.59
C GLU A 11 -5.50 -4.40 -13.13
N ILE A 12 -5.76 -4.45 -11.82
CA ILE A 12 -7.09 -4.16 -11.26
C ILE A 12 -7.45 -2.68 -11.46
N LEU A 13 -6.45 -1.81 -11.41
CA LEU A 13 -6.61 -0.36 -11.56
C LEU A 13 -6.35 0.14 -12.98
N SER A 14 -6.06 -0.74 -13.94
CA SER A 14 -5.72 -0.39 -15.32
C SER A 14 -4.63 0.70 -15.40
N ILE A 15 -3.53 0.53 -14.65
CA ILE A 15 -2.39 1.44 -14.71
C ILE A 15 -1.56 1.13 -15.95
N ASP A 16 -1.63 2.02 -16.95
CA ASP A 16 -0.97 1.83 -18.26
C ASP A 16 0.52 2.21 -18.26
N ASN A 17 1.00 2.91 -17.22
CA ASN A 17 2.42 3.27 -17.10
C ASN A 17 3.20 2.15 -16.39
N ASP A 18 4.12 1.50 -17.10
CA ASP A 18 4.88 0.34 -16.62
C ASP A 18 5.66 0.60 -15.31
N TYR A 19 6.30 1.76 -15.21
CA TYR A 19 7.07 2.12 -14.01
C TYR A 19 6.15 2.32 -12.80
N LEU A 20 5.02 3.00 -13.01
CA LEU A 20 4.02 3.23 -11.97
C LEU A 20 3.36 1.91 -11.56
N ALA A 21 3.01 1.05 -12.52
CA ALA A 21 2.45 -0.27 -12.28
C ALA A 21 3.39 -1.12 -11.41
N TYR A 22 4.68 -1.12 -11.73
CA TYR A 22 5.70 -1.83 -10.95
C TYR A 22 5.82 -1.32 -9.51
N ILE A 23 5.89 0.00 -9.30
CA ILE A 23 5.96 0.58 -7.96
C ILE A 23 4.69 0.26 -7.18
N PHE A 24 3.54 0.41 -7.82
CA PHE A 24 2.25 0.16 -7.21
C PHE A 24 2.12 -1.30 -6.76
N ASP A 25 2.47 -2.25 -7.62
CA ASP A 25 2.42 -3.68 -7.31
C ASP A 25 3.36 -4.04 -6.15
N LYS A 26 4.59 -3.52 -6.15
CA LYS A 26 5.53 -3.75 -5.04
C LYS A 26 5.02 -3.16 -3.72
N THR A 27 4.46 -1.97 -3.77
CA THR A 27 3.95 -1.29 -2.58
C THR A 27 2.73 -2.02 -2.02
N ALA A 28 1.82 -2.46 -2.88
CA ALA A 28 0.66 -3.25 -2.49
C ALA A 28 1.06 -4.58 -1.84
N LEU A 29 2.08 -5.26 -2.38
CA LEU A 29 2.62 -6.49 -1.79
C LEU A 29 3.23 -6.24 -0.40
N TYR A 30 3.99 -5.15 -0.26
CA TYR A 30 4.58 -4.77 1.02
C TYR A 30 3.50 -4.47 2.07
N LEU A 31 2.49 -3.66 1.73
CA LEU A 31 1.38 -3.34 2.63
C LEU A 31 0.58 -4.57 3.01
N GLU A 32 0.36 -5.49 2.08
CA GLU A 32 -0.29 -6.78 2.35
C GLU A 32 0.54 -7.62 3.34
N SER A 33 1.86 -7.66 3.19
CA SER A 33 2.76 -8.34 4.13
C SER A 33 2.72 -7.72 5.53
N GLU A 34 2.76 -6.39 5.63
CA GLU A 34 2.72 -5.68 6.92
C GLU A 34 1.39 -5.86 7.66
N ALA A 35 0.30 -5.94 6.91
CA ALA A 35 -1.05 -6.15 7.42
C ALA A 35 -1.35 -7.62 7.75
N THR A 36 -0.61 -8.58 7.19
CA THR A 36 -0.84 -10.02 7.39
C THR A 36 -0.01 -10.55 8.55
N ASP A 37 -0.64 -11.28 9.48
CA ASP A 37 0.06 -11.94 10.58
C ASP A 37 0.74 -13.24 10.12
N GLU A 38 1.57 -13.83 10.99
CA GLU A 38 2.26 -15.10 10.73
C GLU A 38 1.30 -16.28 10.51
N LYS A 39 0.03 -16.13 10.90
CA LYS A 39 -1.04 -17.13 10.72
C LYS A 39 -1.82 -16.91 9.41
N GLY A 40 -1.49 -15.88 8.62
CA GLY A 40 -2.13 -15.56 7.36
C GLY A 40 -3.40 -14.72 7.49
N ASN A 41 -3.73 -14.17 8.66
CA ASN A 41 -4.87 -13.27 8.84
C ASN A 41 -4.46 -11.83 8.55
N THR A 42 -5.19 -11.18 7.64
CA THR A 42 -4.93 -9.79 7.27
C THR A 42 -5.72 -8.82 8.13
N ASN A 43 -5.02 -7.93 8.84
CA ASN A 43 -5.60 -6.84 9.64
C ASN A 43 -5.17 -5.46 9.08
N TRP A 44 -5.98 -4.92 8.17
CA TRP A 44 -5.76 -3.60 7.56
C TRP A 44 -5.82 -2.44 8.56
N ASN A 45 -6.40 -2.63 9.76
CA ASN A 45 -6.43 -1.57 10.78
C ASN A 45 -5.04 -1.28 11.36
N LYS A 46 -4.07 -2.20 11.22
CA LYS A 46 -2.69 -2.01 11.69
C LYS A 46 -1.96 -0.91 10.92
N ILE A 47 -2.28 -0.75 9.64
CA ILE A 47 -1.66 0.22 8.73
C ILE A 47 -2.59 1.39 8.37
N LYS A 48 -3.79 1.41 8.96
CA LYS A 48 -4.74 2.51 8.79
C LYS A 48 -4.21 3.75 9.51
N TRP A 49 -4.32 4.91 8.85
CA TRP A 49 -4.08 6.20 9.47
C TRP A 49 -4.93 6.34 10.74
N LYS A 50 -4.27 6.63 11.88
CA LYS A 50 -4.95 6.75 13.20
C LYS A 50 -5.96 7.89 13.25
N ASP A 51 -5.77 8.92 12.44
CA ASP A 51 -6.65 10.07 12.36
C ASP A 51 -7.44 10.09 11.05
N ASN A 52 -8.71 10.50 11.12
CA ASN A 52 -9.54 10.85 9.96
C ASN A 52 -9.07 12.11 9.22
N LYS A 53 -7.89 12.66 9.56
CA LYS A 53 -7.30 13.77 8.82
C LYS A 53 -6.83 13.23 7.47
N LYS A 54 -7.46 13.73 6.39
CA LYS A 54 -6.91 13.62 5.04
C LYS A 54 -5.56 14.34 5.04
N GLY A 55 -4.49 13.61 5.31
CA GLY A 55 -3.14 14.15 5.29
C GLY A 55 -2.82 14.67 3.89
N ASN A 56 -2.35 15.90 3.79
CA ASN A 56 -1.92 16.47 2.53
C ASN A 56 -0.60 15.78 2.10
N ASN A 57 -0.34 15.61 0.80
CA ASN A 57 0.94 15.10 0.27
C ASN A 57 2.15 15.83 0.86
N LYS A 58 2.00 17.10 1.22
CA LYS A 58 3.02 17.88 1.92
C LYS A 58 3.39 17.33 3.30
N GLU A 59 2.39 16.93 4.10
CA GLU A 59 2.59 16.37 5.44
C GLU A 59 3.25 14.99 5.38
N LEU A 60 2.93 14.19 4.35
CA LEU A 60 3.59 12.91 4.10
C LEU A 60 5.08 13.09 3.76
N LEU A 61 5.41 14.06 2.91
CA LEU A 61 6.80 14.37 2.54
C LEU A 61 7.61 14.85 3.75
N GLU A 62 7.04 15.72 4.59
CA GLU A 62 7.70 16.21 5.80
C GLU A 62 7.95 15.09 6.84
N PHE A 63 7.00 14.16 7.00
CA PHE A 63 7.17 12.99 7.86
C PHE A 63 8.33 12.09 7.40
N ILE A 64 8.46 11.86 6.09
CA ILE A 64 9.53 11.02 5.53
C ILE A 64 10.90 11.70 5.69
N GLN A 65 10.97 13.03 5.53
CA GLN A 65 12.21 13.79 5.67
C GLN A 65 12.70 13.88 7.12
N ASN A 66 11.80 14.00 8.10
CA ASN A 66 12.16 14.15 9.51
C ASN A 66 12.46 12.83 10.24
N LYS A 67 12.29 11.67 9.58
CA LYS A 67 12.68 10.36 10.13
C LYS A 67 14.09 9.90 9.74
N ARG A 68 14.92 10.81 9.21
CA ARG A 68 16.32 10.56 8.85
C ARG A 68 17.28 11.05 9.91
#